data_AF-A0AAP5BEH2-F1
#
_entry.id   AF-A0AAP5BEH2-F1
#
_cell.length_a   1.000
_cell.length_b   1.000
_cell.length_c   1.000
_cell.angle_alpha   90.00
_cell.angle_beta   90.00
_cell.angle_gamma   90.00
#
_symmetry.space_group_name_H-M   'P 1'
#
loop_
_entity.id
_entity.type
_entity.pdbx_description
1 polymer ?
#
loop_
_entity_poly.entity_id
_entity_poly.type
_entity_poly.pdbx_seq_one_letter_code
_entity_poly.pdbx_strand_id
1 'polypeptide(L)'
;MTVTTNPIGWREHESAPQANPATLDALRELAVSLLSDNMARASGMVGLRPYHQPKPMAGTAVTVHTRPGDNLAIHRAFDFCRPGDVLVIDGAGELTQALMGEIMASFAESLGVQGLVIDGAIRDVGALRQRDFPVYARGVTHRGPYKNGPGEINVPVTVGGMVVHPGDIIVGDEDGLLAISPADVEAVIEGARRQHAKETAALKSIANGCFDRSWVVPHRDRMMNN
;
A
#
# COMPACT_ATOMS: atom_id res chain seq x y z
N MET A 1 -14.99 -28.68 -19.12
CA MET A 1 -13.90 -27.83 -19.64
C MET A 1 -12.78 -27.90 -18.63
N THR A 2 -11.65 -28.51 -18.99
CA THR A 2 -10.47 -28.57 -18.13
C THR A 2 -9.90 -27.16 -18.01
N VAL A 3 -10.09 -26.52 -16.85
CA VAL A 3 -9.37 -25.30 -16.50
C VAL A 3 -7.90 -25.66 -16.53
N THR A 4 -7.20 -25.23 -17.58
CA THR A 4 -5.77 -25.47 -17.71
C THR A 4 -5.12 -24.40 -16.87
N THR A 5 -4.83 -24.72 -15.61
CA THR A 5 -4.12 -23.80 -14.74
C THR A 5 -2.69 -23.70 -15.23
N ASN A 6 -2.21 -22.47 -15.47
CA ASN A 6 -0.79 -22.26 -15.78
C ASN A 6 0.08 -22.88 -14.66
N PRO A 7 1.29 -23.37 -15.00
CA PRO A 7 2.20 -23.92 -14.02
C PRO A 7 2.61 -22.88 -12.97
N ILE A 8 3.12 -23.35 -11.83
CA ILE A 8 3.72 -22.49 -10.80
C ILE A 8 4.79 -21.59 -11.43
N GLY A 9 4.75 -20.31 -11.08
CA GLY A 9 5.59 -19.27 -11.66
C GLY A 9 5.03 -18.62 -12.92
N TRP A 10 3.83 -19.02 -13.36
CA TRP A 10 3.17 -18.47 -14.56
C TRP A 10 1.65 -18.29 -14.37
N ARG A 11 1.16 -18.34 -13.13
CA ARG A 11 -0.26 -18.26 -12.82
C ARG A 11 -0.81 -16.86 -13.11
N GLU A 12 -1.98 -16.84 -13.73
CA GLU A 12 -2.77 -15.63 -13.93
C GLU A 12 -4.17 -15.94 -13.41
N HIS A 13 -4.62 -15.19 -12.41
CA HIS A 13 -5.99 -15.26 -11.91
C HIS A 13 -6.76 -13.99 -12.27
N GLU A 14 -8.07 -14.09 -12.42
CA GLU A 14 -8.94 -12.94 -12.63
C GLU A 14 -8.85 -11.96 -11.46
N SER A 15 -9.04 -10.67 -11.75
CA SER A 15 -9.03 -9.64 -10.72
C SER A 15 -10.20 -9.81 -9.75
N ALA A 16 -9.92 -9.68 -8.46
CA ALA A 16 -10.93 -9.73 -7.41
C ALA A 16 -11.98 -8.61 -7.55
N PRO A 17 -13.15 -8.71 -6.88
CA PRO A 17 -14.12 -7.62 -6.82
C PRO A 17 -13.48 -6.31 -6.30
N GLN A 18 -13.77 -5.19 -6.97
CA GLN A 18 -13.28 -3.88 -6.50
C GLN A 18 -14.05 -3.42 -5.26
N ALA A 19 -13.33 -2.74 -4.37
CA ALA A 19 -13.94 -2.04 -3.25
C ALA A 19 -14.84 -0.90 -3.76
N ASN A 20 -15.87 -0.57 -2.98
CA ASN A 20 -16.77 0.53 -3.30
C ASN A 20 -15.98 1.85 -3.36
N PRO A 21 -16.16 2.69 -4.42
CA PRO A 21 -15.52 4.00 -4.50
C PRO A 21 -15.70 4.87 -3.25
N ALA A 22 -16.88 4.85 -2.63
CA ALA A 22 -17.13 5.62 -1.41
C ALA A 22 -16.28 5.15 -0.21
N THR A 23 -15.97 3.84 -0.14
CA THR A 23 -15.04 3.29 0.86
C THR A 23 -13.62 3.79 0.59
N LEU A 24 -13.18 3.78 -0.69
CA LEU A 24 -11.86 4.28 -1.06
C LEU A 24 -11.71 5.78 -0.75
N ASP A 25 -12.73 6.58 -1.05
CA ASP A 25 -12.74 8.01 -0.75
C ASP A 25 -12.64 8.26 0.76
N ALA A 26 -13.43 7.54 1.56
CA ALA A 26 -13.37 7.64 3.02
C ALA A 26 -12.00 7.27 3.61
N LEU A 27 -11.29 6.31 3.01
CA LEU A 27 -9.96 5.93 3.47
C LEU A 27 -8.91 6.99 3.13
N ARG A 28 -9.03 7.72 2.02
CA ARG A 28 -8.10 8.82 1.67
C ARG A 28 -8.21 10.03 2.60
N GLU A 29 -9.32 10.15 3.33
CA GLU A 29 -9.53 11.20 4.34
C GLU A 29 -8.91 10.87 5.71
N LEU A 30 -8.47 9.63 5.92
CA LEU A 30 -7.96 9.14 7.20
C LEU A 30 -6.47 8.85 7.10
N ALA A 31 -5.70 9.34 8.09
CA ALA A 31 -4.28 9.03 8.18
C ALA A 31 -4.03 7.52 8.37
N VAL A 32 -3.00 6.99 7.72
CA VAL A 32 -2.60 5.58 7.82
C VAL A 32 -2.28 5.21 9.28
N SER A 33 -1.70 6.14 10.05
CA SER A 33 -1.46 5.95 11.48
C SER A 33 -2.74 5.69 12.29
N LEU A 34 -3.83 6.40 11.99
CA LEU A 34 -5.14 6.20 12.61
C LEU A 34 -5.78 4.87 12.23
N LEU A 35 -5.64 4.48 10.96
CA LEU A 35 -6.11 3.18 10.47
C LEU A 35 -5.35 2.05 11.18
N SER A 36 -4.01 2.15 11.27
CA SER A 36 -3.15 1.18 11.96
C SER A 36 -3.47 1.05 13.45
N ASP A 37 -3.75 2.16 14.13
CA ASP A 37 -4.20 2.16 15.53
C ASP A 37 -5.49 1.36 15.75
N ASN A 38 -6.38 1.37 14.76
CA ASN A 38 -7.63 0.61 14.77
C ASN A 38 -7.48 -0.81 14.19
N MET A 39 -6.27 -1.19 13.79
CA MET A 39 -5.86 -2.55 13.43
C MET A 39 -4.88 -3.13 14.47
N ALA A 40 -4.99 -2.67 15.72
CA ALA A 40 -4.17 -3.10 16.85
C ALA A 40 -2.65 -2.86 16.71
N ARG A 41 -2.21 -2.01 15.76
CA ARG A 41 -0.80 -1.60 15.56
C ARG A 41 0.14 -2.76 15.28
N ALA A 42 -0.39 -3.91 14.89
CA ALA A 42 0.35 -5.16 14.76
C ALA A 42 0.72 -5.50 13.31
N SER A 43 0.23 -4.72 12.33
CA SER A 43 0.40 -4.99 10.90
C SER A 43 0.58 -3.69 10.11
N GLY A 44 1.41 -3.76 9.07
CA GLY A 44 1.76 -2.63 8.21
C GLY A 44 3.00 -2.95 7.39
N MET A 45 3.14 -2.34 6.21
CA MET A 45 4.30 -2.55 5.35
C MET A 45 5.49 -1.74 5.85
N VAL A 46 6.65 -2.37 5.98
CA VAL A 46 7.89 -1.71 6.41
C VAL A 46 8.94 -1.63 5.30
N GLY A 47 9.69 -0.52 5.31
CA GLY A 47 10.85 -0.32 4.43
C GLY A 47 10.52 0.15 3.01
N LEU A 48 9.27 0.50 2.73
CA LEU A 48 8.89 1.20 1.50
C LEU A 48 8.86 2.71 1.76
N ARG A 49 9.21 3.50 0.74
CA ARG A 49 9.26 4.96 0.78
C ARG A 49 8.47 5.56 -0.38
N PRO A 50 7.82 6.72 -0.20
CA PRO A 50 7.17 7.43 -1.28
C PRO A 50 8.22 8.08 -2.22
N TYR A 51 7.97 8.02 -3.52
CA TYR A 51 8.74 8.67 -4.59
C TYR A 51 7.86 9.56 -5.46
N HIS A 52 6.91 10.24 -4.84
CA HIS A 52 5.93 11.15 -5.45
C HIS A 52 5.69 12.34 -4.52
N GLN A 53 4.95 13.36 -4.98
CA GLN A 53 4.48 14.46 -4.13
C GLN A 53 3.50 13.94 -3.07
N PRO A 54 3.45 14.53 -1.87
CA PRO A 54 2.54 14.09 -0.81
C PRO A 54 1.09 13.98 -1.29
N LYS A 55 0.54 12.76 -1.30
CA LYS A 55 -0.84 12.49 -1.69
C LYS A 55 -1.34 11.18 -1.05
N PRO A 56 -2.51 11.19 -0.39
CA PRO A 56 -3.11 9.97 0.11
C PRO A 56 -3.55 9.07 -1.05
N MET A 57 -3.35 7.76 -0.86
CA MET A 57 -3.68 6.72 -1.82
C MET A 57 -4.65 5.73 -1.18
N ALA A 58 -5.67 5.34 -1.94
CA ALA A 58 -6.49 4.17 -1.60
C ALA A 58 -6.93 3.47 -2.90
N GLY A 59 -6.88 2.14 -2.92
CA GLY A 59 -7.41 1.35 -4.03
C GLY A 59 -7.35 -0.16 -3.79
N THR A 60 -7.99 -0.92 -4.67
CA THR A 60 -8.07 -2.39 -4.56
C THR A 60 -6.82 -3.06 -5.12
N ALA A 61 -6.23 -3.98 -4.37
CA ALA A 61 -4.99 -4.64 -4.74
C ALA A 61 -5.16 -5.56 -5.96
N VAL A 62 -4.40 -5.26 -7.01
CA VAL A 62 -3.97 -6.23 -8.03
C VAL A 62 -2.55 -6.64 -7.66
N THR A 63 -2.35 -7.91 -7.35
CA THR A 63 -1.07 -8.37 -6.80
C THR A 63 -0.22 -9.05 -7.87
N VAL A 64 1.09 -8.86 -7.78
CA VAL A 64 2.06 -9.47 -8.68
C VAL A 64 3.22 -10.01 -7.87
N HIS A 65 3.50 -11.30 -8.00
CA HIS A 65 4.77 -11.88 -7.57
C HIS A 65 5.69 -11.96 -8.79
N THR A 66 6.90 -11.44 -8.71
CA THR A 66 7.84 -11.51 -9.84
C THR A 66 9.23 -11.91 -9.41
N ARG A 67 9.95 -12.58 -10.31
CA ARG A 67 11.37 -12.83 -10.11
C ARG A 67 12.11 -11.50 -9.87
N PRO A 68 13.03 -11.45 -8.89
CA PRO A 68 13.86 -10.27 -8.67
C PRO A 68 14.56 -9.77 -9.92
N GLY A 69 14.38 -8.48 -10.23
CA GLY A 69 14.96 -7.82 -11.41
C GLY A 69 14.30 -8.17 -12.75
N ASP A 70 13.14 -8.82 -12.75
CA ASP A 70 12.33 -9.08 -13.95
C ASP A 70 10.99 -8.34 -13.85
N ASN A 71 10.50 -7.80 -14.96
CA ASN A 71 9.23 -7.07 -14.96
C ASN A 71 8.21 -7.57 -15.99
N LEU A 72 8.39 -8.77 -16.56
CA LEU A 72 7.45 -9.33 -17.55
C LEU A 72 6.04 -9.48 -16.96
N ALA A 73 5.94 -10.06 -15.76
CA ALA A 73 4.65 -10.24 -15.08
C ALA A 73 3.99 -8.90 -14.71
N ILE A 74 4.78 -7.86 -14.42
CA ILE A 74 4.28 -6.51 -14.12
C ILE A 74 3.64 -5.90 -15.38
N HIS A 75 4.29 -6.04 -16.54
CA HIS A 75 3.70 -5.59 -17.81
C HIS A 75 2.39 -6.31 -18.10
N ARG A 76 2.33 -7.62 -17.87
CA ARG A 76 1.13 -8.42 -18.07
C ARG A 76 0.02 -8.06 -17.08
N ALA A 77 0.35 -7.70 -15.85
CA ALA A 77 -0.63 -7.33 -14.82
C ALA A 77 -1.42 -6.06 -15.16
N PHE A 78 -0.93 -5.20 -16.06
CA PHE A 78 -1.71 -4.05 -16.52
C PHE A 78 -3.01 -4.45 -17.22
N ASP A 79 -3.06 -5.62 -17.87
CA ASP A 79 -4.28 -6.14 -18.52
C ASP A 79 -5.37 -6.54 -17.50
N PHE A 80 -5.00 -6.65 -16.22
CA PHE A 80 -5.88 -7.00 -15.10
C PHE A 80 -6.29 -5.77 -14.27
N CYS A 81 -5.65 -4.63 -14.52
CA CYS A 81 -5.89 -3.40 -13.79
C CYS A 81 -7.13 -2.67 -14.32
N ARG A 82 -7.91 -2.10 -13.40
CA ARG A 82 -9.06 -1.24 -13.68
C ARG A 82 -8.88 0.09 -12.96
N PRO A 83 -9.59 1.15 -13.39
CA PRO A 83 -9.66 2.38 -12.63
C PRO A 83 -10.05 2.12 -11.17
N GLY A 84 -9.30 2.66 -10.21
CA GLY A 84 -9.50 2.42 -8.78
C GLY A 84 -8.61 1.34 -8.17
N ASP A 85 -7.89 0.55 -8.97
CA ASP A 85 -6.96 -0.47 -8.46
C ASP A 85 -5.62 0.13 -8.02
N VAL A 86 -4.88 -0.58 -7.17
CA VAL A 86 -3.48 -0.33 -6.81
C VAL A 86 -2.68 -1.57 -7.19
N LEU A 87 -1.59 -1.39 -7.94
CA LEU A 87 -0.72 -2.50 -8.32
C LEU A 87 0.30 -2.75 -7.21
N VAL A 88 0.25 -3.94 -6.60
CA VAL A 88 1.09 -4.36 -5.47
C VAL A 88 2.06 -5.43 -5.93
N ILE A 89 3.33 -5.12 -5.94
CA ILE A 89 4.38 -5.92 -6.56
C ILE A 89 5.34 -6.44 -5.49
N ASP A 90 5.42 -7.75 -5.36
CA ASP A 90 6.47 -8.44 -4.63
C ASP A 90 7.62 -8.79 -5.59
N GLY A 91 8.72 -8.04 -5.45
CA GLY A 91 9.98 -8.28 -6.13
C GLY A 91 11.08 -8.80 -5.20
N ALA A 92 10.69 -9.44 -4.09
CA ALA A 92 11.54 -9.94 -3.02
C ALA A 92 12.44 -8.89 -2.34
N GLY A 93 12.08 -7.60 -2.44
CA GLY A 93 12.87 -6.51 -1.87
C GLY A 93 14.23 -6.29 -2.53
N GLU A 94 14.41 -6.80 -3.75
CA GLU A 94 15.69 -6.73 -4.43
C GLU A 94 15.99 -5.32 -4.97
N LEU A 95 17.23 -4.88 -4.78
CA LEU A 95 17.69 -3.52 -5.06
C LEU A 95 18.75 -3.39 -6.16
N THR A 96 19.29 -4.47 -6.71
CA THR A 96 20.32 -4.34 -7.76
C THR A 96 19.74 -4.02 -9.14
N GLN A 97 18.47 -4.36 -9.41
CA GLN A 97 17.77 -4.11 -10.67
C GLN A 97 16.41 -3.46 -10.43
N ALA A 98 16.12 -2.38 -11.16
CA ALA A 98 14.84 -1.68 -11.04
C ALA A 98 13.76 -2.50 -11.73
N LEU A 99 12.59 -2.62 -11.10
CA LEU A 99 11.40 -3.26 -11.70
C LEU A 99 10.59 -2.28 -12.55
N MET A 100 10.68 -0.99 -12.23
CA MET A 100 9.86 0.05 -12.82
C MET A 100 10.57 1.40 -12.89
N GLY A 101 10.16 2.22 -13.87
CA GLY A 101 10.54 3.62 -14.02
C GLY A 101 9.36 4.47 -14.51
N GLU A 102 9.64 5.69 -14.96
CA GLU A 102 8.63 6.71 -15.25
C GLU A 102 7.59 6.25 -16.30
N ILE A 103 8.04 5.60 -17.38
CA ILE A 103 7.15 5.19 -18.49
C ILE A 103 6.04 4.27 -18.00
N MET A 104 6.37 3.28 -17.16
CA MET A 104 5.39 2.33 -16.64
C MET A 104 4.48 2.98 -15.60
N ALA A 105 5.00 3.91 -14.79
CA ALA A 105 4.17 4.69 -13.86
C ALA A 105 3.16 5.56 -14.62
N SER A 106 3.57 6.24 -15.70
CA SER A 106 2.68 6.97 -16.59
C SER A 106 1.60 6.09 -17.20
N PHE A 107 1.98 4.88 -17.63
CA PHE A 107 1.03 3.95 -18.21
C PHE A 107 0.00 3.49 -17.18
N ALA A 108 0.44 3.13 -15.97
CA ALA A 108 -0.46 2.79 -14.87
C ALA A 108 -1.45 3.93 -14.57
N GLU A 109 -0.96 5.17 -14.46
CA GLU A 109 -1.82 6.34 -14.25
C GLU A 109 -2.85 6.52 -15.37
N SER A 110 -2.46 6.29 -16.64
CA SER A 110 -3.37 6.38 -17.78
C SER A 110 -4.50 5.33 -17.76
N LEU A 111 -4.33 4.22 -17.05
CA LEU A 111 -5.35 3.20 -16.83
C LEU A 111 -6.29 3.54 -15.67
N GLY A 112 -6.07 4.65 -14.95
CA GLY A 112 -6.84 5.02 -13.76
C GLY A 112 -6.45 4.25 -12.49
N VAL A 113 -5.32 3.53 -12.51
CA VAL A 113 -4.71 2.96 -11.30
C VAL A 113 -4.47 4.10 -10.30
N GLN A 114 -4.65 3.84 -9.01
CA GLN A 114 -4.55 4.84 -7.95
C GLN A 114 -3.15 4.94 -7.34
N GLY A 115 -2.29 3.96 -7.62
CA GLY A 115 -0.88 4.02 -7.30
C GLY A 115 -0.17 2.68 -7.44
N LEU A 116 1.11 2.70 -7.12
CA LEU A 116 2.03 1.58 -7.25
C LEU A 116 2.74 1.32 -5.93
N VAL A 117 2.75 0.06 -5.50
CA VAL A 117 3.47 -0.41 -4.31
C VAL A 117 4.46 -1.48 -4.74
N ILE A 118 5.76 -1.21 -4.60
CA ILE A 118 6.83 -2.02 -5.20
C ILE A 118 7.81 -2.48 -4.13
N ASP A 119 7.75 -3.75 -3.74
CA ASP A 119 8.76 -4.39 -2.91
C ASP A 119 10.02 -4.73 -3.72
N GLY A 120 10.73 -3.70 -4.15
CA GLY A 120 11.94 -3.78 -4.96
C GLY A 120 12.45 -2.40 -5.34
N ALA A 121 13.50 -2.34 -6.15
CA ALA A 121 14.01 -1.07 -6.65
C ALA A 121 13.20 -0.50 -7.81
N ILE A 122 13.21 0.83 -7.91
CA ILE A 122 12.72 1.60 -9.06
C ILE A 122 13.84 2.48 -9.63
N ARG A 123 13.56 3.12 -10.77
CA ARG A 123 14.41 4.14 -11.39
C ARG A 123 13.60 5.36 -11.81
N ASP A 124 14.27 6.35 -12.39
CA ASP A 124 13.67 7.59 -12.88
C ASP A 124 13.04 8.46 -11.75
N VAL A 125 13.55 8.33 -10.52
CA VAL A 125 12.99 8.99 -9.33
C VAL A 125 13.01 10.51 -9.37
N GLY A 126 13.86 11.11 -10.21
CA GLY A 126 13.86 12.56 -10.43
C GLY A 126 12.56 13.03 -11.06
N ALA A 127 12.01 12.26 -12.01
CA ALA A 127 10.73 12.55 -12.63
C ALA A 127 9.55 12.13 -11.74
N LEU A 128 9.61 10.93 -11.15
CA LEU A 128 8.53 10.41 -10.29
C LEU A 128 8.22 11.34 -9.11
N ARG A 129 9.24 11.89 -8.45
CA ARG A 129 9.06 12.81 -7.31
C ARG A 129 8.35 14.11 -7.64
N GLN A 130 8.27 14.48 -8.92
CA GLN A 130 7.57 15.68 -9.37
C GLN A 130 6.09 15.43 -9.67
N ARG A 131 5.62 14.18 -9.53
CA ARG A 131 4.26 13.79 -9.87
C ARG A 131 3.42 13.59 -8.63
N ASP A 132 2.11 13.77 -8.79
CA ASP A 132 1.12 13.44 -7.78
C ASP A 132 0.70 11.97 -7.83
N PHE A 133 1.16 11.19 -8.81
CA PHE A 133 0.81 9.78 -8.94
C PHE A 133 1.53 8.94 -7.87
N PRO A 134 0.81 8.26 -6.95
CA PRO A 134 1.43 7.55 -5.86
C PRO A 134 2.34 6.39 -6.30
N VAL A 135 3.61 6.47 -5.92
CA VAL A 135 4.60 5.42 -6.12
C VAL A 135 5.36 5.20 -4.83
N TYR A 136 5.30 3.99 -4.30
CA TYR A 136 6.04 3.54 -3.14
C TYR A 136 6.99 2.41 -3.54
N ALA A 137 8.25 2.50 -3.11
CA ALA A 137 9.23 1.47 -3.44
C ALA A 137 10.24 1.24 -2.30
N ARG A 138 10.91 0.08 -2.31
CA ARG A 138 11.95 -0.22 -1.32
C ARG A 138 13.23 0.59 -1.52
N GLY A 139 13.60 0.88 -2.76
CA GLY A 139 14.84 1.59 -3.06
C GLY A 139 14.98 2.03 -4.50
N VAL A 140 16.18 2.49 -4.85
CA VAL A 140 16.47 3.08 -6.17
C VAL A 140 17.74 2.48 -6.75
N THR A 141 17.71 2.15 -8.04
CA THR A 141 18.89 1.77 -8.83
C THR A 141 18.73 2.26 -10.27
N HIS A 142 19.84 2.45 -10.98
CA HIS A 142 19.81 2.87 -12.40
C HIS A 142 19.68 1.69 -13.36
N ARG A 143 19.99 0.46 -12.90
CA ARG A 143 20.01 -0.73 -13.74
C ARG A 143 18.57 -1.19 -14.05
N GLY A 144 18.30 -1.52 -15.31
CA GLY A 144 16.95 -1.85 -15.79
C GLY A 144 16.60 -3.35 -15.72
N PRO A 145 15.31 -3.71 -15.73
CA PRO A 145 14.87 -5.08 -15.53
C PRO A 145 15.05 -5.94 -16.78
N TYR A 146 15.11 -7.26 -16.54
CA TYR A 146 14.86 -8.28 -17.56
C TYR A 146 13.36 -8.46 -17.82
N LYS A 147 13.02 -9.25 -18.85
CA LYS A 147 11.63 -9.53 -19.29
C LYS A 147 11.43 -10.99 -19.66
N ASN A 148 12.01 -11.88 -18.87
CA ASN A 148 12.04 -13.31 -19.10
C ASN A 148 11.07 -14.08 -18.18
N GLY A 149 10.57 -13.44 -17.12
CA GLY A 149 9.86 -14.11 -16.04
C GLY A 149 10.78 -14.98 -15.16
N PRO A 150 10.20 -15.88 -14.34
CA PRO A 150 8.78 -16.12 -14.13
C PRO A 150 8.07 -15.01 -13.32
N GLY A 151 6.74 -15.12 -13.19
CA GLY A 151 5.93 -14.33 -12.28
C GLY A 151 4.46 -14.78 -12.26
N GLU A 152 3.74 -14.41 -11.21
CA GLU A 152 2.34 -14.76 -10.99
C GLU A 152 1.50 -13.50 -10.72
N ILE A 153 0.25 -13.50 -11.18
CA ILE A 153 -0.68 -12.36 -11.07
C ILE A 153 -1.91 -12.80 -10.27
N ASN A 154 -2.39 -11.91 -9.41
CA ASN A 154 -3.53 -12.13 -8.52
C ASN A 154 -3.35 -13.38 -7.65
N VAL A 155 -2.14 -13.53 -7.09
CA VAL A 155 -1.81 -14.49 -6.01
C VAL A 155 -1.50 -13.73 -4.71
N PRO A 156 -1.60 -14.35 -3.53
CA PRO A 156 -1.14 -13.72 -2.30
C PRO A 156 0.36 -13.37 -2.39
N VAL A 157 0.72 -12.16 -1.99
CA VAL A 157 2.11 -11.66 -2.00
C VAL A 157 2.52 -11.16 -0.62
N THR A 158 3.83 -11.04 -0.38
CA THR A 158 4.35 -10.38 0.83
C THR A 158 5.09 -9.11 0.42
N VAL A 159 4.65 -7.97 0.91
CA VAL A 159 5.25 -6.67 0.62
C VAL A 159 5.55 -5.95 1.94
N GLY A 160 6.81 -5.59 2.14
CA GLY A 160 7.22 -4.93 3.39
C GLY A 160 6.91 -5.76 4.63
N GLY A 161 6.92 -7.10 4.53
CA GLY A 161 6.58 -8.00 5.63
C GLY A 161 5.07 -8.18 5.90
N MET A 162 4.19 -7.51 5.14
CA MET A 162 2.75 -7.67 5.23
C MET A 162 2.25 -8.59 4.10
N VAL A 163 1.38 -9.55 4.43
CA VAL A 163 0.68 -10.36 3.43
C VAL A 163 -0.43 -9.50 2.81
N VAL A 164 -0.49 -9.51 1.48
CA VAL A 164 -1.54 -8.84 0.70
C VAL A 164 -2.21 -9.86 -0.19
N HIS A 165 -3.52 -9.99 -0.06
CA HIS A 165 -4.33 -10.80 -0.95
C HIS A 165 -4.86 -9.95 -2.12
N PRO A 166 -5.09 -10.55 -3.30
CA PRO A 166 -5.84 -9.89 -4.35
C PRO A 166 -7.21 -9.44 -3.81
N GLY A 167 -7.56 -8.17 -4.03
CA GLY A 167 -8.81 -7.60 -3.50
C GLY A 167 -8.70 -6.88 -2.16
N ASP A 168 -7.59 -7.03 -1.42
CA ASP A 168 -7.34 -6.22 -0.23
C ASP A 168 -7.29 -4.73 -0.60
N ILE A 169 -7.68 -3.85 0.33
CA ILE A 169 -7.67 -2.42 0.11
C ILE A 169 -6.35 -1.86 0.60
N ILE A 170 -5.55 -1.33 -0.33
CA ILE A 170 -4.28 -0.70 -0.01
C ILE A 170 -4.54 0.75 0.32
N VAL A 171 -3.98 1.21 1.44
CA VAL A 171 -4.01 2.62 1.85
C VAL A 171 -2.58 3.07 2.09
N GLY A 172 -2.25 4.28 1.63
CA GLY A 172 -0.91 4.85 1.79
C GLY A 172 -0.92 6.36 1.95
N ASP A 173 0.01 6.84 2.75
CA ASP A 173 0.32 8.25 2.94
C ASP A 173 1.83 8.42 3.22
N GLU A 174 2.23 9.58 3.73
CA GLU A 174 3.61 9.92 4.05
C GLU A 174 4.22 9.05 5.18
N ASP A 175 3.40 8.49 6.06
CA ASP A 175 3.84 7.62 7.16
C ASP A 175 4.13 6.19 6.67
N GLY A 176 3.39 5.73 5.65
CA GLY A 176 3.64 4.42 5.04
C GLY A 176 2.43 3.81 4.37
N LEU A 177 2.33 2.49 4.46
CA LEU A 177 1.34 1.68 3.74
C LEU A 177 0.77 0.58 4.63
N LEU A 178 -0.50 0.26 4.40
CA LEU A 178 -1.17 -0.91 4.97
C LEU A 178 -2.15 -1.51 3.97
N ALA A 179 -2.54 -2.76 4.21
CA ALA A 179 -3.62 -3.44 3.51
C ALA A 179 -4.75 -3.78 4.49
N ILE A 180 -6.00 -3.56 4.08
CA ILE A 180 -7.18 -3.87 4.88
C ILE A 180 -8.02 -4.88 4.10
N SER A 181 -8.39 -5.98 4.75
CA SER A 181 -9.37 -6.92 4.19
C SER A 181 -10.70 -6.21 3.94
N PRO A 182 -11.39 -6.49 2.81
CA PRO A 182 -12.72 -5.94 2.56
C PRO A 182 -13.75 -6.27 3.67
N ALA A 183 -13.54 -7.38 4.40
CA ALA A 183 -14.42 -7.77 5.51
C ALA A 183 -14.26 -6.88 6.75
N ASP A 184 -13.09 -6.26 6.93
CA ASP A 184 -12.76 -5.50 8.15
C ASP A 184 -12.85 -3.98 7.93
N VAL A 185 -12.91 -3.52 6.68
CA VAL A 185 -12.75 -2.10 6.31
C VAL A 185 -13.77 -1.17 6.96
N GLU A 186 -15.03 -1.60 7.10
CA GLU A 186 -16.08 -0.76 7.72
C GLU A 186 -15.77 -0.52 9.20
N ALA A 187 -15.37 -1.57 9.92
CA ALA A 187 -15.02 -1.47 11.33
C ALA A 187 -13.77 -0.59 11.55
N VAL A 188 -12.77 -0.72 10.67
CA VAL A 188 -11.55 0.10 10.72
C VAL A 188 -11.87 1.57 10.46
N ILE A 189 -12.65 1.89 9.43
CA ILE A 189 -13.07 3.27 9.13
C ILE A 189 -13.83 3.89 10.30
N GLU A 190 -14.78 3.15 10.89
CA GLU A 190 -15.57 3.65 12.02
C GLU A 190 -14.69 3.93 13.26
N GLY A 191 -13.77 3.01 13.56
CA GLY A 191 -12.77 3.18 14.62
C GLY A 191 -11.88 4.40 14.40
N ALA A 192 -11.32 4.53 13.20
CA ALA A 192 -10.44 5.62 12.82
C ALA A 192 -11.16 6.97 12.88
N ARG A 193 -12.42 7.07 12.44
CA ARG A 193 -13.24 8.30 12.56
C ARG A 193 -13.47 8.70 14.00
N ARG A 194 -13.80 7.74 14.88
CA ARG A 194 -13.96 8.02 16.33
C ARG A 194 -12.65 8.51 16.94
N GLN A 195 -11.52 7.91 16.57
CA GLN A 195 -10.21 8.32 17.05
C GLN A 195 -9.82 9.71 16.53
N HIS A 196 -10.02 9.98 15.24
CA HIS A 196 -9.78 11.27 14.62
C HIS A 196 -10.56 12.41 15.31
N ALA A 197 -11.82 12.16 15.67
CA ALA A 197 -12.63 13.13 16.42
C ALA A 197 -12.05 13.42 17.82
N LYS A 198 -11.55 12.40 18.52
CA LYS A 198 -10.88 12.56 19.83
C LYS A 198 -9.59 13.36 19.70
N GLU A 199 -8.77 13.07 18.68
CA GLU A 199 -7.52 13.80 18.44
C GLU A 199 -7.75 15.25 18.03
N THR A 200 -8.77 15.49 17.21
CA THR A 200 -9.21 16.86 16.88
C THR A 200 -9.61 17.64 18.13
N ALA A 201 -10.35 17.01 19.04
CA ALA A 201 -10.69 17.63 20.33
C ALA A 201 -9.45 17.86 21.20
N ALA A 202 -8.53 16.89 21.25
CA ALA A 202 -7.26 17.02 21.98
C ALA A 202 -6.40 18.19 21.44
N LEU A 203 -6.26 18.32 20.13
CA LEU A 203 -5.53 19.42 19.49
C LEU A 203 -6.16 20.78 19.81
N LYS A 204 -7.50 20.88 19.82
CA LYS A 204 -8.21 22.08 20.28
C LYS A 204 -7.89 22.40 21.75
N SER A 205 -7.90 21.39 22.63
CA SER A 205 -7.53 21.59 24.03
C SER A 205 -6.08 22.02 24.21
N ILE A 206 -5.15 21.48 23.41
CA ILE A 206 -3.73 21.91 23.39
C ILE A 206 -3.63 23.38 22.97
N ALA A 207 -4.29 23.76 21.87
CA ALA A 207 -4.29 25.14 21.38
C ALA A 207 -4.88 26.12 22.41
N ASN A 208 -5.85 25.68 23.21
CA ASN A 208 -6.46 26.46 24.29
C ASN A 208 -5.70 26.38 25.63
N GLY A 209 -4.58 25.64 25.71
CA GLY A 209 -3.80 25.49 26.94
C GLY A 209 -4.46 24.61 28.02
N CYS A 210 -5.48 23.82 27.67
CA CYS A 210 -6.27 22.99 28.59
C CYS A 210 -6.07 21.48 28.36
N PHE A 211 -4.93 21.05 27.82
CA PHE A 211 -4.67 19.64 27.55
C PHE A 211 -4.40 18.86 28.85
N ASP A 212 -5.33 17.98 29.23
CA ASP A 212 -5.23 17.19 30.45
C ASP A 212 -4.21 16.04 30.32
N ARG A 213 -3.21 16.06 31.22
CA ARG A 213 -2.18 15.01 31.36
C ARG A 213 -2.14 14.42 32.77
N SER A 214 -3.16 14.65 33.58
CA SER A 214 -3.25 14.17 34.97
C SER A 214 -3.18 12.64 35.08
N TRP A 215 -3.57 11.92 34.03
CA TRP A 215 -3.53 10.46 33.94
C TRP A 215 -2.10 9.86 33.92
N VAL A 216 -1.07 10.65 33.57
CA VAL A 216 0.29 10.14 33.33
C VAL A 216 0.93 9.58 34.60
N VAL A 217 0.86 10.31 35.72
CA VAL A 217 1.51 9.88 36.98
C VAL A 217 0.87 8.61 37.54
N PRO A 218 -0.46 8.52 37.71
CA PRO A 218 -1.10 7.28 38.18
C PRO A 218 -0.81 6.07 37.29
N HIS A 219 -0.79 6.27 35.96
CA HIS A 219 -0.52 5.18 35.02
C HIS A 219 0.91 4.66 35.13
N ARG A 220 1.90 5.56 35.21
CA ARG A 220 3.31 5.19 35.42
C ARG A 220 3.50 4.41 36.72
N ASP A 221 2.91 4.89 37.81
CA ASP A 221 3.07 4.28 39.13
C ASP A 221 2.49 2.87 39.18
N ARG A 222 1.37 2.64 38.46
CA ARG A 222 0.82 1.28 38.28
C ARG A 222 1.78 0.34 37.54
N MET A 223 2.50 0.84 36.54
CA MET A 223 3.45 0.02 35.75
C MET A 223 4.74 -0.30 36.51
N MET A 224 5.15 0.51 37.49
CA MET A 224 6.36 0.27 38.29
C MET A 224 6.13 -0.73 39.44
N ASN A 225 4.88 -0.89 39.87
CA ASN A 225 4.51 -1.72 41.02
C ASN A 225 4.00 -3.13 40.63
N ASN A 226 4.08 -3.48 39.34
CA ASN A 226 3.80 -4.80 38.78
C ASN A 226 5.10 -5.44 38.28
#